data_AF-A0A7J6WZ39-F1
#
_entry.id   AF-A0A7J6WZ39-F1
#
_cell.length_a   1.000
_cell.length_b   1.000
_cell.length_c   1.000
_cell.angle_alpha   90.00
_cell.angle_beta   90.00
_cell.angle_gamma   90.00
#
_symmetry.space_group_name_H-M   'P 1'
#
loop_
_entity.id
_entity.type
_entity.pdbx_description
1 polymer ?
#
loop_
_entity_poly.entity_id
_entity_poly.type
_entity_poly.pdbx_seq_one_letter_code
_entity_poly.pdbx_strand_id
1 'polypeptide(L)'
;VGGTWNTADVKSGSTVAIFGLGAVGFAAAAGARARGASRIIGVDINEEKFIKGKIMGMTDFINPKDLKRPVHEEIKELTDGGVDYSFECSGNLDVLRQAFLSTHD
;
A
#
# COMPACT_ATOMS: atom_id res chain seq x y z
N VAL A 1 -3.92 6.07 -10.51
CA VAL A 1 -3.56 7.50 -10.60
C VAL A 1 -4.70 8.40 -10.15
N GLY A 2 -5.91 8.30 -10.74
CA GLY A 2 -7.05 9.16 -10.35
C GLY A 2 -7.36 9.14 -8.85
N GLY A 3 -7.51 7.96 -8.23
CA GLY A 3 -7.82 7.85 -6.80
C GLY A 3 -6.78 8.49 -5.87
N THR A 4 -5.49 8.31 -6.16
CA THR A 4 -4.39 8.92 -5.37
C THR A 4 -4.34 10.45 -5.47
N TRP A 5 -4.78 11.03 -6.58
CA TRP A 5 -4.66 12.47 -6.82
C TRP A 5 -5.95 13.23 -6.49
N ASN A 6 -7.09 12.64 -6.84
CA ASN A 6 -8.38 13.34 -6.80
C ASN A 6 -9.19 12.98 -5.55
N THR A 7 -9.07 11.75 -5.06
CA THR A 7 -9.86 11.27 -3.91
C THR A 7 -9.06 11.37 -2.63
N ALA A 8 -7.88 10.75 -2.60
CA ALA A 8 -7.01 10.76 -1.43
C ALA A 8 -6.15 12.04 -1.35
N ASP A 9 -5.91 12.71 -2.47
CA ASP A 9 -5.08 13.91 -2.56
C ASP A 9 -3.72 13.76 -1.84
N VAL A 10 -3.03 12.65 -2.13
CA VAL A 10 -1.78 12.23 -1.44
C VAL A 10 -0.80 13.40 -1.39
N LYS A 11 -0.26 13.67 -0.19
CA LYS A 11 0.71 14.74 0.03
C LYS A 11 2.13 14.26 -0.16
N SER A 12 3.01 15.16 -0.60
CA SER A 12 4.44 14.85 -0.66
C SER A 12 4.98 14.55 0.73
N GLY A 13 5.88 13.58 0.84
CA GLY A 13 6.40 13.09 2.11
C GLY A 13 5.57 12.00 2.78
N SER A 14 4.32 11.79 2.35
CA SER A 14 3.42 10.80 2.97
C SER A 14 3.87 9.36 2.73
N THR A 15 3.41 8.47 3.59
CA THR A 15 3.52 7.02 3.51
C THR A 15 2.23 6.43 2.94
N VAL A 16 2.36 5.40 2.09
CA VAL A 16 1.20 4.80 1.41
C VAL A 16 1.30 3.27 1.45
N ALA A 17 0.20 2.61 1.83
CA ALA A 17 0.05 1.16 1.65
C ALA A 17 -0.91 0.83 0.50
N ILE A 18 -0.56 -0.16 -0.32
CA ILE A 18 -1.35 -0.59 -1.47
C ILE A 18 -1.57 -2.10 -1.39
N PHE A 19 -2.84 -2.49 -1.22
CA PHE A 19 -3.26 -3.88 -1.09
C PHE A 19 -3.78 -4.40 -2.42
N GLY A 20 -3.08 -5.37 -3.00
CA GLY A 20 -3.36 -5.94 -4.32
C GLY A 20 -2.57 -5.26 -5.42
N LEU A 21 -1.54 -5.94 -5.93
CA LEU A 21 -0.61 -5.45 -6.95
C LEU A 21 -1.04 -5.90 -8.36
N GLY A 22 -2.30 -5.60 -8.70
CA GLY A 22 -2.85 -5.72 -10.05
C GLY A 22 -2.66 -4.44 -10.86
N ALA A 23 -3.36 -4.32 -11.99
CA ALA A 23 -3.33 -3.10 -12.81
C ALA A 23 -3.70 -1.83 -12.02
N VAL A 24 -4.74 -1.93 -11.17
CA VAL A 24 -5.20 -0.81 -10.34
C VAL A 24 -4.20 -0.46 -9.25
N GLY A 25 -3.68 -1.45 -8.53
CA GLY A 25 -2.67 -1.23 -7.48
C GLY A 25 -1.39 -0.62 -8.02
N PHE A 26 -0.88 -1.09 -9.17
CA PHE A 26 0.27 -0.47 -9.82
C PHE A 26 -0.02 0.96 -10.29
N ALA A 27 -1.23 1.23 -10.79
CA ALA A 27 -1.62 2.60 -11.13
C ALA A 27 -1.75 3.50 -9.89
N ALA A 28 -2.14 2.97 -8.73
CA ALA A 28 -2.12 3.69 -7.46
C ALA A 28 -0.67 3.97 -7.02
N ALA A 29 0.22 2.98 -7.11
CA ALA A 29 1.63 3.13 -6.77
C ALA A 29 2.32 4.23 -7.59
N ALA A 30 2.10 4.20 -8.91
CA ALA A 30 2.59 5.23 -9.83
C ALA A 30 2.03 6.62 -9.46
N GLY A 31 0.75 6.70 -9.10
CA GLY A 31 0.11 7.94 -8.68
C GLY A 31 0.69 8.48 -7.37
N ALA A 32 0.86 7.64 -6.35
CA ALA A 32 1.46 8.00 -5.06
C ALA A 32 2.91 8.47 -5.23
N ARG A 33 3.71 7.74 -6.02
CA ARG A 33 5.08 8.15 -6.36
C ARG A 33 5.11 9.50 -7.06
N ALA A 34 4.23 9.73 -8.04
CA ALA A 34 4.17 11.00 -8.75
C ALA A 34 3.74 12.17 -7.86
N ARG A 35 3.06 11.91 -6.73
CA ARG A 35 2.75 12.90 -5.68
C ARG A 35 3.89 13.12 -4.68
N GLY A 36 4.99 12.37 -4.81
CA GLY A 36 6.13 12.46 -3.93
C GLY A 36 5.94 11.76 -2.59
N ALA A 37 5.18 10.67 -2.54
CA ALA A 37 5.16 9.78 -1.37
C ALA A 37 6.59 9.32 -1.03
N SER A 38 6.96 9.37 0.24
CA SER A 38 8.30 9.01 0.72
C SER A 38 8.49 7.50 0.83
N ARG A 39 7.40 6.78 1.12
CA ARG A 39 7.38 5.33 1.29
C ARG A 39 6.11 4.75 0.69
N ILE A 40 6.26 3.66 -0.08
CA ILE A 40 5.13 2.97 -0.72
C ILE A 40 5.27 1.48 -0.46
N ILE A 41 4.36 0.95 0.36
CA ILE A 41 4.33 -0.44 0.82
C ILE A 41 3.35 -1.22 -0.05
N GLY A 42 3.84 -2.23 -0.78
CA GLY A 42 3.02 -3.13 -1.58
C GLY A 42 2.63 -4.39 -0.81
N VAL A 43 1.34 -4.72 -0.77
CA VAL A 43 0.84 -5.94 -0.12
C VAL A 43 0.21 -6.85 -1.17
N ASP A 44 0.75 -8.05 -1.38
CA ASP A 44 0.17 -9.07 -2.26
C ASP A 44 0.62 -10.46 -1.82
N ILE A 45 -0.20 -11.48 -2.08
CA ILE A 45 0.15 -12.88 -1.79
C ILE A 45 1.05 -13.53 -2.84
N ASN A 46 1.21 -12.87 -4.01
CA ASN A 46 2.09 -13.31 -5.08
C ASN A 46 3.33 -12.42 -5.15
N GLU A 47 4.45 -12.95 -4.65
CA GLU A 47 5.73 -12.25 -4.58
C GLU A 47 6.34 -11.93 -5.94
N GLU A 48 5.98 -12.64 -7.01
CA GLU A 48 6.48 -12.33 -8.36
C GLU A 48 6.11 -10.90 -8.79
N LYS A 49 5.00 -10.37 -8.26
CA LYS A 49 4.55 -8.99 -8.51
C LYS A 49 5.45 -7.96 -7.84
N PHE A 50 6.20 -8.31 -6.80
CA PHE A 50 7.10 -7.40 -6.08
C PHE A 50 8.24 -6.93 -6.96
N ILE A 51 8.73 -7.80 -7.86
CA ILE A 51 9.76 -7.45 -8.84
C ILE A 51 9.30 -6.23 -9.67
N LYS A 52 8.06 -6.28 -10.18
CA LYS A 52 7.46 -5.18 -10.94
C LYS A 52 7.20 -3.96 -10.05
N GLY A 53 6.72 -4.16 -8.83
CA GLY A 53 6.51 -3.08 -7.86
C GLY A 53 7.80 -2.29 -7.57
N LYS A 54 8.93 -2.99 -7.43
CA LYS A 54 10.24 -2.37 -7.14
C LYS A 54 10.69 -1.47 -8.29
N ILE A 55 10.50 -1.92 -9.53
CA ILE A 55 10.77 -1.11 -10.74
C ILE A 55 9.89 0.15 -10.76
N MET A 56 8.64 0.05 -10.28
CA MET A 56 7.72 1.17 -10.20
C MET A 56 8.01 2.14 -9.04
N GLY A 57 8.96 1.81 -8.16
CA GLY A 57 9.38 2.67 -7.05
C GLY A 57 8.66 2.41 -5.73
N MET A 58 8.06 1.23 -5.57
CA MET A 58 7.65 0.74 -4.24
C MET A 58 8.88 0.43 -3.41
N THR A 59 8.83 0.78 -2.12
CA THR A 59 9.98 0.74 -1.20
C THR A 59 9.98 -0.53 -0.35
N ASP A 60 8.80 -1.04 -0.03
CA ASP A 60 8.62 -2.18 0.87
C ASP A 60 7.54 -3.11 0.34
N PHE A 61 7.62 -4.38 0.74
CA PHE A 61 6.66 -5.40 0.32
C PHE A 61 6.30 -6.30 1.48
N ILE A 62 5.03 -6.70 1.54
CA ILE A 62 4.50 -7.62 2.54
C ILE A 62 3.71 -8.70 1.83
N ASN A 63 4.09 -9.95 2.05
CA ASN A 63 3.26 -11.10 1.73
C ASN A 63 2.51 -11.54 3.01
N PRO A 64 1.18 -11.41 3.06
CA PRO A 64 0.40 -11.79 4.24
C PRO A 64 0.58 -13.25 4.67
N LYS A 65 1.01 -14.15 3.77
CA LYS A 65 1.22 -15.57 4.08
C LYS A 65 2.45 -15.83 4.92
N ASP A 66 3.41 -14.90 4.95
CA ASP A 66 4.65 -15.04 5.71
C ASP A 66 4.52 -14.48 7.14
N LEU A 67 3.38 -13.85 7.44
CA LEU A 67 3.12 -13.24 8.74
C LEU A 67 2.42 -14.21 9.70
N LYS A 68 2.80 -14.13 10.97
CA LYS A 68 2.09 -14.79 12.09
C LYS A 68 1.02 -13.89 12.72
N ARG A 69 0.87 -12.67 12.22
CA ARG A 69 0.00 -11.61 12.74
C ARG A 69 -0.74 -10.90 11.59
N PRO A 70 -1.79 -10.13 11.87
CA PRO A 70 -2.48 -9.35 10.86
C PRO A 70 -1.57 -8.36 10.13
N VAL A 71 -1.82 -8.14 8.84
CA VAL A 71 -1.01 -7.25 7.98
C VAL A 71 -1.00 -5.81 8.48
N HIS A 72 -2.13 -5.33 9.00
CA HIS A 72 -2.22 -3.96 9.51
C HIS A 72 -1.30 -3.71 10.72
N GLU A 73 -1.08 -4.72 11.56
CA GLU A 73 -0.14 -4.62 12.69
C GLU A 73 1.31 -4.55 12.19
N GLU A 74 1.66 -5.36 11.18
CA GLU A 74 2.96 -5.30 10.53
C GLU A 74 3.23 -3.91 9.93
N ILE A 75 2.24 -3.36 9.22
CA ILE A 75 2.35 -2.01 8.64
C ILE A 75 2.54 -0.98 9.76
N LYS A 76 1.72 -1.04 10.83
CA LYS A 76 1.84 -0.11 11.96
C LYS A 76 3.21 -0.15 12.61
N GLU A 77 3.82 -1.33 12.76
CA GLU A 77 5.18 -1.43 13.29
C GLU A 77 6.21 -0.84 12.32
N LEU A 78 6.09 -1.13 11.01
CA LEU A 78 7.02 -0.62 10.01
C LEU A 78 7.01 0.90 9.89
N THR A 79 5.89 1.54 10.16
CA THR A 79 5.67 2.97 9.93
C THR A 79 5.39 3.77 11.19
N ASP A 80 5.65 3.18 12.37
CA ASP A 80 5.50 3.82 13.68
C ASP A 80 4.08 4.40 13.92
N GLY A 81 3.05 3.60 13.62
CA GLY A 81 1.66 3.91 13.93
C GLY A 81 0.66 3.77 12.78
N GLY A 82 1.11 3.46 11.55
CA GLY A 82 0.25 3.24 10.39
C GLY A 82 0.72 3.99 9.16
N VAL A 83 -0.01 3.97 8.06
CA VAL A 83 0.27 4.82 6.88
C VAL A 83 -0.67 6.01 6.80
N ASP A 84 -0.24 7.07 6.12
CA ASP A 84 -1.09 8.25 5.90
C ASP A 84 -2.26 7.91 4.96
N TYR A 85 -2.01 7.02 3.99
CA TYR A 85 -3.02 6.59 3.04
C TYR A 85 -2.93 5.08 2.78
N SER A 86 -4.08 4.43 2.69
CA SER A 86 -4.18 3.03 2.24
C SER A 86 -5.12 2.92 1.04
N PHE A 87 -4.78 2.03 0.10
CA PHE A 87 -5.58 1.71 -1.07
C PHE A 87 -5.84 0.21 -1.13
N GLU A 88 -7.11 -0.17 -1.06
CA GLU A 88 -7.57 -1.54 -1.35
C GLU A 88 -7.82 -1.67 -2.85
N CYS A 89 -7.20 -2.66 -3.50
CA CYS A 89 -7.26 -2.88 -4.95
C CYS A 89 -7.46 -4.37 -5.31
N SER A 90 -7.81 -5.22 -4.35
CA SER A 90 -8.07 -6.65 -4.53
C SER A 90 -9.57 -6.97 -4.55
N GLY A 91 -10.44 -6.07 -4.06
CA GLY A 91 -11.89 -6.26 -4.00
C GLY A 91 -12.34 -7.22 -2.90
N ASN A 92 -11.49 -7.47 -1.90
CA ASN A 92 -11.78 -8.39 -0.80
C ASN A 92 -12.11 -7.60 0.49
N LEU A 93 -13.23 -7.95 1.14
CA LEU A 93 -13.72 -7.24 2.34
C LEU A 93 -12.79 -7.37 3.55
N ASP A 94 -12.14 -8.52 3.73
CA ASP A 94 -11.17 -8.70 4.81
C ASP A 94 -9.94 -7.84 4.55
N VAL A 95 -9.48 -7.77 3.30
CA VAL A 95 -8.36 -6.91 2.89
C VAL A 95 -8.73 -5.43 3.03
N LEU A 96 -9.97 -5.04 2.72
CA LEU A 96 -10.46 -3.68 2.95
C LEU A 96 -10.38 -3.31 4.44
N ARG A 97 -10.79 -4.22 5.33
CA ARG A 97 -10.66 -4.02 6.77
C ARG A 97 -9.20 -3.87 7.19
N GLN A 98 -8.30 -4.69 6.66
CA GLN A 98 -6.87 -4.56 6.94
C GLN A 98 -6.31 -3.22 6.44
N ALA A 99 -6.70 -2.78 5.25
CA ALA A 99 -6.29 -1.49 4.69
C ALA A 99 -6.77 -0.33 5.55
N PHE A 100 -8.03 -0.34 5.98
CA PHE A 100 -8.59 0.66 6.88
C PHE A 100 -7.86 0.68 8.23
N LEU A 101 -7.61 -0.49 8.84
CA LEU A 101 -6.92 -0.57 10.12
C LEU A 101 -5.42 -0.26 10.03
N SER A 102 -4.83 -0.21 8.83
CA SER A 102 -3.40 0.05 8.64
C SER A 102 -3.04 1.52 8.62
N THR A 103 -4.01 2.43 8.60
CA THR A 103 -3.75 3.87 8.65
C THR A 103 -3.52 4.35 10.08
N HIS A 104 -2.94 5.54 10.21
CA HIS A 104 -2.92 6.27 11.49
C HIS A 104 -4.34 6.57 11.98
N ASP A 105 -4.49 6.81 13.28
CA ASP A 105 -5.70 7.38 13.88
C ASP A 105 -5.85 8.88 13.57
#